data_AF-A0AAV2S9E0-F1
#
_entry.id   AF-A0AAV2S9E0-F1
#
_cell.length_a   1.000
_cell.length_b   1.000
_cell.length_c   1.000
_cell.angle_alpha   90.00
_cell.angle_beta   90.00
_cell.angle_gamma   90.00
#
_symmetry.space_group_name_H-M   'P 1'
#
loop_
_entity.id
_entity.type
_entity.pdbx_description
1 polymer ?
#
loop_
_entity_poly.entity_id
_entity_poly.type
_entity_poly.pdbx_seq_one_letter_code
_entity_poly.pdbx_strand_id
1 'polypeptide(L)'
;GMCTGPNRCTCNKGYTGSSCRSFDCPGGCGARNGQCTGPNICTCNNGYTGVSCRSFDCPGGCGDSNGQCTGPNSCTCNNGYTGASCRSFDCPGEFSGSNGQCTGPNSCTCNLR
;
A
#
# COMPACT_ATOMS: atom_id res chain seq x y z
N GLY A 1 31.79 13.58 -7.45
CA GLY A 1 32.92 13.61 -6.52
C GLY A 1 34.11 14.22 -7.21
N MET A 2 35.11 14.65 -6.45
CA MET A 2 36.38 15.16 -6.98
C MET A 2 37.52 14.26 -6.53
N CYS A 3 38.47 13.99 -7.42
CA CYS A 3 39.71 13.30 -7.05
C CYS A 3 40.60 14.29 -6.27
N THR A 4 40.87 14.00 -5.01
CA THR A 4 41.73 14.83 -4.15
C THR A 4 43.11 14.22 -3.95
N GLY A 5 43.40 13.08 -4.58
CA GLY A 5 44.71 12.44 -4.59
C GLY A 5 44.69 11.07 -5.25
N PRO A 6 45.85 10.38 -5.32
CA PRO A 6 45.94 9.02 -5.85
C PRO A 6 45.02 8.08 -5.08
N ASN A 7 44.11 7.40 -5.78
CA ASN A 7 43.08 6.51 -5.20
C ASN A 7 42.17 7.16 -4.13
N ARG A 8 42.16 8.50 -4.04
CA ARG A 8 41.36 9.25 -3.05
C ARG A 8 40.35 10.15 -3.77
N CYS A 9 39.09 9.77 -3.67
CA CYS A 9 37.96 10.57 -4.14
C CYS A 9 37.21 11.16 -2.95
N THR A 10 36.93 12.45 -3.01
CA THR A 10 35.93 13.09 -2.13
C THR A 10 34.58 13.03 -2.83
N CYS A 11 33.66 12.28 -2.23
CA CYS A 11 32.34 12.07 -2.80
C CYS A 11 31.45 13.30 -2.64
N ASN A 12 30.49 13.45 -3.56
CA ASN A 12 29.44 14.46 -3.40
C ASN A 12 28.57 14.09 -2.19
N LYS A 13 27.87 15.07 -1.61
CA LYS A 13 27.01 14.85 -0.43
C LYS A 13 26.08 13.65 -0.63
N GLY A 14 26.09 12.71 0.31
CA GLY A 14 25.25 11.50 0.30
C GLY A 14 25.80 10.33 -0.52
N TYR A 15 26.86 10.51 -1.31
CA TYR A 15 27.55 9.41 -1.99
C TYR A 15 28.72 8.90 -1.15
N THR A 16 28.99 7.61 -1.23
CA THR A 16 30.00 6.89 -0.44
C THR A 16 30.75 5.85 -1.27
N GLY A 17 31.76 5.23 -0.67
CA GLY A 17 32.62 4.23 -1.31
C GLY A 17 33.80 4.82 -2.08
N SER A 18 34.78 3.98 -2.41
CA SER A 18 36.02 4.38 -3.11
C SER A 18 35.77 4.95 -4.50
N SER A 19 34.69 4.53 -5.15
CA SER A 19 34.24 5.01 -6.46
C SER A 19 33.15 6.09 -6.40
N CYS A 20 32.69 6.47 -5.20
CA CYS A 20 31.56 7.39 -5.00
C CYS A 20 30.27 6.98 -5.72
N ARG A 21 30.06 5.67 -5.94
CA ARG A 21 28.87 5.11 -6.59
C ARG A 21 27.86 4.53 -5.61
N SER A 22 28.24 4.34 -4.36
CA SER A 22 27.33 3.84 -3.33
C SER A 22 26.56 4.99 -2.71
N PHE A 23 25.32 4.74 -2.32
CA PHE A 23 24.46 5.68 -1.63
C PHE A 23 23.32 4.91 -0.97
N ASP A 24 22.76 5.50 0.09
CA ASP A 24 21.66 4.91 0.84
C ASP A 24 20.36 5.67 0.58
N CYS A 25 19.25 4.95 0.73
CA CYS A 25 17.91 5.50 0.61
C CYS A 25 17.07 5.27 1.87
N PRO A 26 16.17 6.22 2.20
CA PRO A 26 15.32 6.12 3.37
C PRO A 26 14.45 4.86 3.33
N GLY A 27 14.61 4.00 4.33
CA GLY A 27 13.79 2.79 4.49
C GLY A 27 13.86 1.81 3.31
N GLY A 28 14.91 1.88 2.49
CA GLY A 28 15.11 1.05 1.30
C GLY A 28 14.05 1.24 0.21
N CYS A 29 13.43 2.42 0.12
CA CYS A 29 12.34 2.72 -0.82
C CYS A 29 11.19 1.69 -0.80
N GLY A 30 10.91 1.13 0.38
CA GLY A 30 9.81 0.17 0.55
C GLY A 30 10.08 -1.19 -0.08
N ALA A 31 11.36 -1.53 -0.32
CA ALA A 31 11.89 -2.78 -0.89
C ALA A 31 11.39 -3.14 -2.31
N ARG A 32 10.07 -3.23 -2.51
CA ARG A 32 9.40 -3.50 -3.80
C ARG A 32 8.50 -2.35 -4.27
N ASN A 33 8.37 -1.30 -3.46
CA ASN A 33 7.46 -0.18 -3.72
C ASN A 33 8.11 0.99 -4.47
N GLY A 34 9.41 0.95 -4.68
CA GLY A 34 10.15 2.00 -5.37
C GLY A 34 11.61 1.64 -5.60
N GLN A 35 12.31 2.53 -6.27
CA GLN A 35 13.72 2.38 -6.63
C GLN A 35 14.57 3.49 -6.00
N CYS A 36 15.73 3.10 -5.47
CA CYS A 36 16.73 4.03 -4.96
C CYS A 36 17.53 4.61 -6.13
N THR A 37 17.20 5.83 -6.56
CA THR A 37 17.77 6.45 -7.77
C THR A 37 18.84 7.49 -7.45
N GLY A 38 19.03 7.83 -6.18
CA GLY A 38 20.11 8.70 -5.72
C GLY A 38 20.14 8.80 -4.19
N PRO A 39 21.11 9.54 -3.63
CA PRO A 39 21.24 9.67 -2.19
C PRO A 39 19.99 10.27 -1.56
N ASN A 40 19.38 9.52 -0.66
CA ASN A 40 18.11 9.89 -0.03
C ASN A 40 16.94 10.13 -1.01
N ILE A 41 17.02 9.62 -2.24
CA ILE A 41 15.99 9.80 -3.27
C ILE A 41 15.40 8.44 -3.63
N CYS A 42 14.11 8.29 -3.35
CA CYS A 42 13.31 7.17 -3.79
C CYS A 42 12.37 7.60 -4.92
N THR A 43 12.40 6.87 -6.02
CA THR A 43 11.40 6.96 -7.09
C THR A 43 10.34 5.89 -6.82
N CYS A 44 9.14 6.29 -6.42
CA CYS A 44 8.08 5.36 -6.03
C CYS A 44 7.37 4.76 -7.25
N ASN A 45 6.95 3.50 -7.12
CA ASN A 45 6.08 2.83 -8.07
C ASN A 45 4.67 3.45 -8.03
N ASN A 46 3.89 3.25 -9.10
CA ASN A 46 2.54 3.81 -9.20
C ASN A 46 1.69 3.52 -7.96
N GLY A 47 1.09 4.58 -7.41
CA GLY A 47 0.22 4.52 -6.23
C GLY A 47 0.93 4.51 -4.88
N TYR A 48 2.27 4.35 -4.84
CA TYR A 48 3.06 4.53 -3.63
C TYR A 48 3.60 5.96 -3.52
N THR A 49 3.68 6.45 -2.30
CA THR A 49 4.06 7.83 -1.98
C THR A 49 4.95 7.90 -0.74
N GLY A 50 5.40 9.11 -0.42
CA GLY A 50 6.28 9.40 0.70
C GLY A 50 7.76 9.15 0.41
N VAL A 51 8.62 9.69 1.26
CA VAL A 51 10.08 9.69 1.05
C VAL A 51 10.69 8.29 0.95
N SER A 52 10.02 7.28 1.53
CA SER A 52 10.45 5.87 1.54
C SER A 52 9.54 4.95 0.72
N CYS A 53 8.58 5.48 -0.04
CA CYS A 53 7.59 4.69 -0.80
C CYS A 53 6.80 3.67 0.03
N ARG A 54 6.59 3.96 1.32
CA ARG A 54 5.82 3.11 2.24
C ARG A 54 4.39 3.57 2.43
N SER A 55 4.06 4.78 1.99
CA SER A 55 2.70 5.33 2.05
C SER A 55 1.96 5.00 0.75
N PHE A 56 0.65 4.83 0.83
CA PHE A 56 -0.24 4.62 -0.30
C PHE A 56 -1.68 4.84 0.18
N ASP A 57 -2.57 5.12 -0.77
CA ASP A 57 -3.99 5.32 -0.50
C ASP A 57 -4.82 4.09 -0.91
N CYS A 58 -5.89 3.87 -0.15
CA CYS A 58 -6.77 2.73 -0.29
C CYS A 58 -8.05 3.14 -1.02
N PRO A 59 -8.52 2.37 -2.01
CA PRO A 59 -9.70 2.72 -2.78
C PRO A 59 -10.95 2.64 -1.88
N GLY A 60 -11.63 3.77 -1.68
CA GLY A 60 -12.93 3.82 -0.99
C GLY A 60 -12.94 3.24 0.43
N GLY A 61 -11.80 3.28 1.13
CA GLY A 61 -11.68 2.84 2.53
C GLY A 61 -11.65 1.32 2.74
N CYS A 62 -11.54 0.49 1.70
CA CYS A 62 -11.64 -0.97 1.80
C CYS A 62 -12.84 -1.45 2.65
N GLY A 63 -13.98 -0.75 2.54
CA GLY A 63 -15.21 -1.13 3.24
C GLY A 63 -15.19 -0.82 4.73
N ASP A 64 -14.32 0.10 5.17
CA ASP A 64 -14.20 0.72 6.50
C ASP A 64 -13.86 -0.22 7.68
N SER A 65 -14.20 -1.51 7.57
CA SER A 65 -13.77 -2.63 8.41
C SER A 65 -13.88 -4.01 7.72
N ASN A 66 -14.39 -4.06 6.49
CA ASN A 66 -14.68 -5.31 5.76
C ASN A 66 -13.51 -5.85 4.92
N GLY A 67 -12.36 -5.16 4.93
CA GLY A 67 -11.16 -5.61 4.27
C GLY A 67 -9.92 -4.91 4.78
N GLN A 68 -8.77 -5.41 4.36
CA GLN A 68 -7.45 -4.85 4.66
C GLN A 68 -6.84 -4.26 3.41
N CYS A 69 -6.35 -3.03 3.52
CA CYS A 69 -5.62 -2.40 2.44
C CYS A 69 -4.18 -2.91 2.39
N THR A 70 -3.86 -3.67 1.36
CA THR A 70 -2.58 -4.37 1.22
C THR A 70 -1.64 -3.70 0.21
N GLY A 71 -2.16 -2.74 -0.55
CA GLY A 71 -1.38 -1.93 -1.47
C GLY A 71 -2.24 -0.86 -2.14
N PRO A 72 -1.63 -0.02 -3.00
CA PRO A 72 -2.36 0.99 -3.75
C PRO A 72 -3.46 0.34 -4.57
N ASN A 73 -4.68 0.86 -4.46
CA ASN A 73 -5.85 0.34 -5.16
C ASN A 73 -6.15 -1.16 -4.88
N SER A 74 -5.60 -1.73 -3.81
CA SER A 74 -5.72 -3.16 -3.49
C SER A 74 -6.30 -3.36 -2.09
N CYS A 75 -7.51 -3.92 -2.05
CA CYS A 75 -8.18 -4.34 -0.83
C CYS A 75 -8.29 -5.87 -0.78
N THR A 76 -7.76 -6.47 0.27
CA THR A 76 -7.99 -7.88 0.59
C THR A 76 -9.23 -7.98 1.46
N CYS A 77 -10.33 -8.52 0.92
CA CYS A 77 -11.60 -8.56 1.64
C CYS A 77 -11.63 -9.65 2.72
N ASN A 78 -12.35 -9.36 3.81
CA ASN A 78 -12.66 -10.34 4.84
C ASN A 78 -13.62 -11.40 4.28
N ASN A 79 -13.68 -12.57 4.92
CA ASN A 79 -14.51 -13.69 4.47
C ASN A 79 -15.97 -13.27 4.20
N GLY A 80 -16.45 -13.59 3.00
CA GLY A 80 -17.82 -13.32 2.55
C GLY A 80 -18.02 -11.93 1.92
N TYR A 81 -17.05 -11.02 2.04
CA TYR A 81 -17.05 -9.74 1.32
C TYR A 81 -16.30 -9.85 0.00
N THR A 82 -16.76 -9.09 -1.00
CA THR A 82 -16.25 -9.09 -2.37
C THR A 82 -16.22 -7.68 -2.96
N GLY A 83 -15.64 -7.57 -4.16
CA GLY A 83 -15.49 -6.31 -4.90
C GLY A 83 -14.25 -5.51 -4.50
N ALA A 84 -13.86 -4.54 -5.35
CA ALA A 84 -12.63 -3.77 -5.19
C ALA A 84 -12.55 -2.95 -3.89
N SER A 85 -13.70 -2.66 -3.27
CA SER A 85 -13.80 -1.92 -2.01
C SER A 85 -14.33 -2.77 -0.86
N CYS A 86 -14.48 -4.10 -1.01
CA CYS A 86 -15.02 -4.99 0.03
C CYS A 86 -16.39 -4.56 0.59
N ARG A 87 -17.23 -3.92 -0.24
CA ARG A 87 -18.58 -3.47 0.13
C ARG A 87 -19.68 -4.37 -0.43
N SER A 88 -19.34 -5.32 -1.29
CA SER A 88 -20.28 -6.29 -1.84
C SER A 88 -20.22 -7.59 -1.04
N PHE A 89 -21.33 -8.31 -0.97
CA PHE A 89 -21.42 -9.65 -0.38
C PHE A 89 -22.71 -10.31 -0.89
N ASP A 90 -22.75 -11.63 -0.87
CA ASP A 90 -23.93 -12.38 -1.28
C ASP A 90 -24.90 -12.51 -0.10
N CYS A 91 -26.16 -12.13 -0.32
CA CYS A 91 -27.26 -12.33 0.63
C CYS A 91 -28.05 -13.57 0.18
N PRO A 92 -28.05 -14.67 0.94
CA PRO A 92 -28.82 -15.85 0.58
C PRO A 92 -30.31 -15.52 0.45
N GLY A 93 -30.99 -16.16 -0.51
CA GLY A 93 -32.40 -15.89 -0.82
C GLY A 93 -33.34 -16.11 0.36
N GLU A 94 -32.97 -16.97 1.30
CA GLU A 94 -33.71 -17.23 2.56
C GLU A 94 -33.83 -15.99 3.46
N PHE A 95 -32.92 -15.02 3.31
CA PHE A 95 -32.91 -13.75 4.05
C PHE A 95 -33.39 -12.56 3.21
N SER A 96 -33.61 -12.75 1.91
CA SER A 96 -33.96 -11.71 0.93
C SER A 96 -35.47 -11.53 0.78
N GLY A 97 -36.20 -11.45 1.90
CA GLY A 97 -37.67 -11.38 1.93
C GLY A 97 -38.21 -10.25 2.80
N SER A 98 -39.53 -10.11 2.88
CA SER A 98 -40.20 -9.03 3.61
C SER A 98 -39.98 -9.02 5.14
N ASN A 99 -39.40 -10.09 5.70
CA ASN A 99 -39.23 -10.28 7.15
C ASN A 99 -37.84 -9.92 7.67
N GLY A 100 -36.87 -9.56 6.82
CA GLY A 100 -35.53 -9.14 7.26
C GLY A 100 -34.66 -8.56 6.15
N GLN A 101 -33.51 -7.98 6.53
CA GLN A 101 -32.52 -7.39 5.64
C GLN A 101 -31.13 -7.95 5.95
N CYS A 102 -30.34 -8.24 4.91
CA CYS A 102 -28.93 -8.57 5.08
C CYS A 102 -28.12 -7.31 5.39
N THR A 103 -27.35 -7.35 6.47
CA THR A 103 -26.44 -6.27 6.90
C THR A 103 -24.97 -6.63 6.69
N GLY A 104 -24.68 -7.86 6.30
CA GLY A 104 -23.34 -8.35 5.97
C GLY A 104 -23.37 -9.83 5.58
N PRO A 105 -22.21 -10.43 5.24
CA PRO A 105 -22.10 -11.85 4.95
C PRO A 105 -22.57 -12.66 6.15
N ASN A 106 -23.56 -13.54 5.93
CA ASN A 106 -24.18 -14.36 6.98
C ASN A 106 -24.81 -13.54 8.14
N SER A 107 -25.08 -12.25 7.94
CA SER A 107 -25.67 -11.37 8.95
C SER A 107 -26.99 -10.81 8.44
N CYS A 108 -28.07 -11.05 9.19
CA CYS A 108 -29.40 -10.56 8.87
C CYS A 108 -30.03 -9.87 10.08
N THR A 109 -30.88 -8.89 9.81
CA THR A 109 -31.69 -8.20 10.80
C THR A 109 -33.16 -8.38 10.45
N CYS A 110 -33.98 -8.79 11.42
CA CYS A 110 -35.42 -8.94 11.19
C CYS A 110 -36.10 -7.57 11.19
N ASN A 111 -37.06 -7.37 10.30
CA ASN A 111 -37.92 -6.19 10.32
C ASN A 111 -38.93 -6.38 11.46
N LEU A 112 -38.73 -5.70 12.59
CA LEU A 112 -39.70 -5.68 13.68
C LEU A 112 -40.97 -4.96 13.21
N ARG A 113 -42.10 -5.67 13.19
CA ARG A 113 -43.44 -5.09 13.03
C ARG A 113 -44.00 -4.70 14.38
#